data_AF-A0A942CZG9-F1
#
_entry.id   AF-A0A942CZG9-F1
#
_cell.length_a   1.000
_cell.length_b   1.000
_cell.length_c   1.000
_cell.angle_alpha   90.00
_cell.angle_beta   90.00
_cell.angle_gamma   90.00
#
_symmetry.space_group_name_H-M   'P 1'
#
loop_
_entity.id
_entity.type
_entity.pdbx_description
1 polymer ?
#
loop_
_entity_poly.entity_id
_entity_poly.type
_entity_poly.pdbx_seq_one_letter_code
_entity_poly.pdbx_strand_id
1 'polypeptide(L)'
;MYAKRLFASLLLGTSVLSGCAVRHYQPAPITPTESASRLESRSLADAGLHSFIEENLGHRLAAWPPEAWDLNTLSLAALYFSSAFDSVRARVMEAQAAVVTAGGRPNPTLSVAPGIPSPYLFNLDFAVPVETAGKRGHRLQSARSFEHAARFELADAAWKLHSAV
;
A
#
# COMPACT_ATOMS: atom_id res chain seq x y z
N MET A 1 -14.69 47.48 -3.26
CA MET A 1 -14.31 46.51 -2.20
C MET A 1 -15.18 45.24 -2.18
N TYR A 2 -16.49 45.33 -2.49
CA TYR A 2 -17.40 44.17 -2.55
C TYR A 2 -17.06 43.12 -3.61
N ALA A 3 -16.66 43.51 -4.82
CA ALA A 3 -16.31 42.58 -5.89
C ALA A 3 -15.12 41.66 -5.54
N LYS A 4 -14.10 42.19 -4.85
CA LYS A 4 -12.94 41.39 -4.37
C LYS A 4 -13.35 40.38 -3.28
N ARG A 5 -14.31 40.73 -2.41
CA ARG A 5 -14.83 39.84 -1.37
C ARG A 5 -15.70 38.73 -1.95
N LEU A 6 -16.54 39.04 -2.94
CA LEU A 6 -17.33 38.06 -3.71
C LEU A 6 -16.42 37.09 -4.46
N PHE A 7 -15.38 37.58 -5.13
CA PHE A 7 -14.42 36.74 -5.86
C PHE A 7 -13.64 35.80 -4.92
N ALA A 8 -13.21 36.31 -3.76
CA ALA A 8 -12.53 35.50 -2.74
C ALA A 8 -13.45 34.43 -2.13
N SER A 9 -14.74 34.75 -1.93
CA SER A 9 -15.74 33.80 -1.42
C SER A 9 -16.03 32.69 -2.43
N LEU A 10 -16.10 33.03 -3.72
CA LEU A 10 -16.31 32.09 -4.81
C LEU A 10 -15.12 31.13 -4.96
N LEU A 11 -13.90 31.65 -4.90
CA LEU A 11 -12.66 30.85 -4.93
C LEU A 11 -12.59 29.89 -3.73
N LEU A 12 -12.88 30.38 -2.52
CA LEU A 12 -12.90 29.55 -1.32
C LEU A 12 -13.98 28.46 -1.40
N GLY A 13 -15.15 28.77 -1.96
CA GLY A 13 -16.21 27.80 -2.22
C GLY A 13 -15.77 26.70 -3.20
N THR A 14 -15.11 27.06 -4.31
CA THR A 14 -14.62 26.07 -5.28
C THR A 14 -13.53 25.15 -4.73
N SER A 15 -12.68 25.63 -3.83
CA SER A 15 -11.64 24.81 -3.18
C SER A 15 -12.19 23.80 -2.18
N VAL A 16 -13.36 24.06 -1.57
CA VAL A 16 -14.01 23.10 -0.67
C VAL A 16 -14.73 21.98 -1.44
N LEU A 17 -15.08 22.22 -2.71
CA LEU A 17 -15.73 21.26 -3.60
C LEU A 17 -14.75 20.30 -4.30
N SER A 18 -13.43 20.54 -4.23
CA SER A 18 -12.43 19.59 -4.73
C SER A 18 -12.22 18.44 -3.74
N GLY A 19 -13.24 17.60 -3.57
CA GLY A 19 -13.15 16.37 -2.79
C GLY A 19 -12.28 15.31 -3.48
N CYS A 20 -11.88 14.27 -2.73
CA CYS A 20 -11.09 13.14 -3.23
C CYS A 20 -11.75 12.33 -4.37
N ALA A 21 -12.98 12.65 -4.77
CA ALA A 21 -13.68 12.04 -5.89
C ALA A 21 -12.97 12.25 -7.26
N VAL A 22 -12.04 13.21 -7.35
CA VAL A 22 -11.24 13.45 -8.56
C VAL A 22 -9.96 12.57 -8.58
N ARG A 23 -9.68 11.80 -7.53
CA ARG A 23 -8.52 10.90 -7.51
C ARG A 23 -8.83 9.67 -8.35
N HIS A 24 -8.49 9.74 -9.63
CA HIS A 24 -8.71 8.65 -10.56
C HIS A 24 -7.90 7.42 -10.15
N TYR A 25 -8.51 6.24 -10.20
CA TYR A 25 -7.82 4.98 -9.98
C TYR A 25 -6.77 4.79 -11.09
N GLN A 26 -5.51 4.64 -10.71
CA GLN A 26 -4.45 4.26 -11.62
C GLN A 26 -4.27 2.75 -11.55
N PRO A 27 -4.71 1.98 -12.56
CA PRO A 27 -4.47 0.54 -12.59
C PRO A 27 -2.97 0.27 -12.70
N ALA A 28 -2.49 -0.71 -11.93
CA ALA A 28 -1.17 -1.30 -12.07
C ALA A 28 -1.35 -2.75 -12.58
N PRO A 29 -1.55 -2.94 -13.90
CA PRO A 29 -1.83 -4.25 -14.46
C PRO A 29 -0.61 -5.17 -14.36
N ILE A 30 -0.86 -6.46 -14.11
CA ILE A 30 0.19 -7.48 -14.13
C ILE A 30 0.40 -7.92 -15.58
N THR A 31 1.57 -7.62 -16.13
CA THR A 31 1.98 -7.97 -17.49
C THR A 31 2.80 -9.27 -17.47
N PRO A 32 2.29 -10.39 -18.04
CA PRO A 32 3.00 -11.67 -17.99
C PRO A 32 4.36 -11.62 -18.68
N THR A 33 4.47 -10.92 -19.81
CA THR A 33 5.71 -10.79 -20.58
C THR A 33 6.81 -10.04 -19.82
N GLU A 34 6.45 -8.97 -19.11
CA GLU A 34 7.42 -8.23 -18.29
C GLU A 34 7.88 -9.08 -17.11
N SER A 35 6.94 -9.76 -16.43
CA SER A 35 7.26 -10.69 -15.34
C SER A 35 8.21 -11.80 -15.78
N ALA A 36 7.98 -12.39 -16.96
CA ALA A 36 8.85 -13.41 -17.54
C ALA A 36 10.25 -12.85 -17.82
N SER A 37 10.34 -11.71 -18.51
CA SER A 37 11.64 -11.08 -18.82
C SER A 37 12.44 -10.73 -17.56
N ARG A 38 11.77 -10.27 -16.49
CA ARG A 38 12.39 -9.95 -15.20
C ARG A 38 12.87 -11.20 -14.47
N LEU A 39 12.18 -12.33 -14.63
CA LEU A 39 12.61 -13.62 -14.07
C LEU A 39 13.84 -14.15 -14.81
N GLU A 40 13.83 -14.08 -16.14
CA GLU A 40 14.93 -14.52 -17.01
C GLU A 40 16.20 -13.67 -16.84
N SER A 41 16.06 -12.38 -16.53
CA SER A 41 17.19 -11.48 -16.31
C SER A 41 17.87 -11.62 -14.94
N ARG A 42 17.38 -12.50 -14.05
CA ARG A 42 17.94 -12.65 -12.70
C ARG A 42 19.35 -13.23 -12.77
N SER A 43 20.26 -12.60 -12.05
CA SER A 43 21.65 -13.01 -11.97
C SER A 43 22.17 -12.79 -10.56
N LEU A 44 23.01 -13.71 -10.09
CA LEU A 44 23.77 -13.53 -8.84
C LEU A 44 24.83 -12.42 -8.95
N ALA A 45 25.05 -11.87 -10.15
CA ALA A 45 25.89 -10.70 -10.38
C ALA A 45 25.12 -9.37 -10.42
N ASP A 46 23.81 -9.38 -10.12
CA ASP A 46 22.96 -8.19 -10.16
C ASP A 46 23.50 -7.08 -9.22
N ALA A 47 23.52 -5.83 -9.71
CA ALA A 47 24.00 -4.70 -8.93
C ALA A 47 23.05 -4.37 -7.76
N GLY A 48 21.74 -4.62 -7.91
CA GLY A 48 20.77 -4.45 -6.84
C GLY A 48 20.98 -5.46 -5.71
N LEU A 49 21.27 -6.72 -6.08
CA LEU A 49 21.66 -7.75 -5.12
C LEU A 49 22.93 -7.37 -4.35
N HIS A 50 23.93 -6.77 -5.02
CA HIS A 50 25.16 -6.31 -4.38
C HIS A 50 24.86 -5.33 -3.23
N SER A 51 24.11 -4.27 -3.54
CA SER A 51 23.73 -3.25 -2.55
C SER A 51 22.90 -3.86 -1.41
N PHE A 52 21.96 -4.75 -1.74
CA PHE A 52 21.15 -5.43 -0.74
C PHE A 52 22.00 -6.27 0.23
N ILE A 53 22.98 -7.01 -0.27
CA ILE A 53 23.85 -7.84 0.58
C ILE A 53 24.72 -6.94 1.49
N GLU A 54 25.36 -5.91 0.96
CA GLU A 54 26.20 -5.01 1.76
C GLU A 54 25.40 -4.29 2.87
N GLU A 55 24.17 -3.87 2.56
CA GLU A 55 23.26 -3.23 3.54
C GLU A 55 22.89 -4.18 4.68
N ASN A 56 22.63 -5.46 4.38
CA ASN A 56 22.21 -6.44 5.39
C ASN A 56 23.38 -7.05 6.17
N LEU A 57 24.58 -7.16 5.57
CA LEU A 57 25.79 -7.60 6.27
C LEU A 57 26.41 -6.49 7.12
N GLY A 58 26.15 -5.22 6.79
CA GLY A 58 26.72 -4.07 7.50
C GLY A 58 28.19 -3.79 7.16
N HIS A 59 28.73 -4.44 6.14
CA HIS A 59 30.07 -4.20 5.63
C HIS A 59 30.10 -4.39 4.10
N ARG A 60 31.13 -3.82 3.47
CA ARG A 60 31.33 -3.95 2.02
C ARG A 60 31.95 -5.29 1.64
N LEU A 61 31.67 -5.76 0.44
CA LEU A 61 32.32 -6.93 -0.15
C LEU A 61 33.58 -6.50 -0.91
N ALA A 62 34.64 -7.31 -0.82
CA ALA A 62 35.92 -6.99 -1.46
C ALA A 62 35.88 -7.16 -2.99
N ALA A 63 35.06 -8.09 -3.49
CA ALA A 63 34.85 -8.36 -4.90
C ALA A 63 33.39 -8.73 -5.16
N TRP A 64 32.88 -8.36 -6.34
CA TRP A 64 31.53 -8.67 -6.78
C TRP A 64 31.53 -9.24 -8.20
N PRO A 65 30.90 -10.40 -8.44
CA PRO A 65 30.28 -11.30 -7.46
C PRO A 65 31.32 -11.99 -6.55
N PRO A 66 30.91 -12.53 -5.38
CA PRO A 66 31.79 -13.35 -4.56
C PRO A 66 32.27 -14.59 -5.33
N GLU A 67 33.55 -14.94 -5.15
CA GLU A 67 34.12 -16.16 -5.73
C GLU A 67 33.51 -17.42 -5.10
N ALA A 68 33.22 -17.37 -3.80
CA ALA A 68 32.52 -18.40 -3.05
C ALA A 68 31.29 -17.80 -2.36
N TRP A 69 30.17 -18.53 -2.45
CA TRP A 69 28.92 -18.19 -1.80
C TRP A 69 28.77 -18.98 -0.50
N ASP A 70 28.72 -18.30 0.62
CA ASP A 70 28.47 -18.89 1.93
C ASP A 70 26.96 -18.94 2.24
N LEU A 71 26.59 -19.63 3.32
CA LEU A 71 25.19 -19.78 3.71
C LEU A 71 24.48 -18.43 3.90
N ASN A 72 25.17 -17.42 4.45
CA ASN A 72 24.58 -16.11 4.73
C ASN A 72 24.29 -15.34 3.42
N THR A 73 25.26 -15.27 2.52
CA THR A 73 25.10 -14.59 1.22
C THR A 73 24.09 -15.30 0.33
N LEU A 74 24.03 -16.63 0.33
CA LEU A 74 22.98 -17.39 -0.37
C LEU A 74 21.60 -17.14 0.23
N SER A 75 21.49 -17.08 1.55
CA SER A 75 20.22 -16.78 2.23
C SER A 75 19.72 -15.39 1.90
N LEU A 76 20.61 -14.39 1.86
CA LEU A 76 20.26 -13.04 1.43
C LEU A 76 19.87 -12.99 -0.05
N ALA A 77 20.57 -13.71 -0.93
CA ALA A 77 20.19 -13.82 -2.33
C ALA A 77 18.83 -14.49 -2.51
N ALA A 78 18.54 -15.53 -1.73
CA ALA A 78 17.23 -16.17 -1.72
C ALA A 78 16.14 -15.18 -1.28
N LEU A 79 16.37 -14.41 -0.22
CA LEU A 79 15.42 -13.39 0.27
C LEU A 79 15.17 -12.29 -0.77
N TYR A 80 16.19 -11.92 -1.53
CA TYR A 80 16.11 -10.90 -2.58
C TYR A 80 15.30 -11.36 -3.80
N PHE A 81 15.47 -12.61 -4.25
CA PHE A 81 14.79 -13.12 -5.44
C PHE A 81 13.46 -13.84 -5.19
N SER A 82 13.13 -14.18 -3.93
CA SER A 82 11.94 -14.96 -3.61
C SER A 82 10.64 -14.17 -3.78
N SER A 83 9.86 -14.52 -4.82
CA SER A 83 8.51 -13.96 -5.01
C SER A 83 7.54 -14.36 -3.91
N ALA A 84 7.74 -15.52 -3.29
CA ALA A 84 6.97 -15.93 -2.11
C ALA A 84 7.24 -14.99 -0.93
N PHE A 85 8.49 -14.61 -0.70
CA PHE A 85 8.85 -13.65 0.35
C PHE A 85 8.29 -12.25 0.07
N ASP A 86 8.31 -11.80 -1.19
CA ASP A 86 7.70 -10.53 -1.60
C ASP A 86 6.20 -10.47 -1.32
N SER A 87 5.48 -11.59 -1.51
CA SER A 87 4.04 -11.66 -1.20
C SER A 87 3.74 -11.45 0.29
N VAL A 88 4.60 -11.97 1.17
CA VAL A 88 4.48 -11.77 2.62
C VAL A 88 4.83 -10.33 3.00
N ARG A 89 5.83 -9.73 2.35
CA ARG A 89 6.14 -8.29 2.52
C ARG A 89 4.98 -7.40 2.11
N ALA A 90 4.32 -7.73 1.00
CA ALA A 90 3.11 -7.03 0.54
C ALA A 90 1.97 -7.17 1.56
N ARG A 91 1.81 -8.33 2.21
CA ARG A 91 0.83 -8.55 3.29
C ARG A 91 1.06 -7.61 4.48
N VAL A 92 2.31 -7.36 4.85
CA VAL A 92 2.65 -6.39 5.90
C VAL A 92 2.22 -4.98 5.49
N MET A 93 2.48 -4.58 4.24
CA MET A 93 2.04 -3.27 3.73
C MET A 93 0.52 -3.14 3.67
N GLU A 94 -0.19 -4.19 3.27
CA GLU A 94 -1.65 -4.29 3.29
C GLU A 94 -2.18 -4.10 4.72
N ALA A 95 -1.60 -4.79 5.71
CA ALA A 95 -2.00 -4.67 7.10
C ALA A 95 -1.73 -3.27 7.67
N GLN A 96 -0.62 -2.63 7.31
CA GLN A 96 -0.33 -1.23 7.66
C GLN A 96 -1.35 -0.27 7.06
N ALA A 97 -1.72 -0.47 5.78
CA ALA A 97 -2.77 0.31 5.14
C ALA A 97 -4.13 0.08 5.84
N ALA A 98 -4.42 -1.13 6.29
CA ALA A 98 -5.63 -1.45 7.05
C ALA A 98 -5.70 -0.71 8.39
N VAL A 99 -4.57 -0.47 9.07
CA VAL A 99 -4.51 0.37 10.27
C VAL A 99 -4.93 1.81 9.95
N VAL A 100 -4.44 2.36 8.83
CA VAL A 100 -4.80 3.72 8.38
C VAL A 100 -6.28 3.81 8.04
N THR A 101 -6.83 2.85 7.29
CA THR A 101 -8.25 2.86 6.90
C THR A 101 -9.19 2.59 8.08
N ALA A 102 -8.82 1.72 9.01
CA ALA A 102 -9.60 1.46 10.24
C ALA A 102 -9.73 2.69 11.14
N GLY A 103 -8.72 3.57 11.13
CA GLY A 103 -8.72 4.86 11.82
C GLY A 103 -9.49 5.97 11.11
N GLY A 104 -9.90 5.76 9.86
CA GLY A 104 -10.66 6.73 9.07
C GLY A 104 -12.01 7.06 9.70
N ARG A 105 -12.42 8.33 9.59
CA ARG A 105 -13.81 8.72 9.85
C ARG A 105 -14.63 8.33 8.61
N PRO A 106 -15.80 7.70 8.77
CA PRO A 106 -16.66 7.42 7.63
C PRO A 106 -17.00 8.74 6.90
N ASN A 107 -16.84 8.72 5.58
CA ASN A 107 -17.10 9.90 4.76
C ASN A 107 -18.61 10.13 4.63
N PRO A 108 -19.07 11.39 4.64
CA PRO A 108 -20.45 11.67 4.26
C PRO A 108 -20.68 11.27 2.79
N THR A 109 -21.88 10.82 2.48
CA THR A 109 -22.27 10.44 1.12
C THR A 109 -23.30 11.42 0.59
N LEU A 110 -23.12 11.83 -0.67
CA LEU A 110 -24.07 12.62 -1.43
C LEU A 110 -24.45 11.81 -2.67
N SER A 111 -25.73 11.48 -2.84
CA SER A 111 -26.24 10.83 -4.04
C SER A 111 -27.30 11.68 -4.70
N VAL A 112 -27.25 11.70 -6.04
CA VAL A 112 -28.26 12.33 -6.88
C VAL A 112 -28.87 11.24 -7.74
N ALA A 113 -30.20 11.12 -7.70
CA ALA A 113 -30.94 10.13 -8.47
C ALA A 113 -32.19 10.77 -9.10
N PRO A 114 -32.69 10.26 -10.25
CA PRO A 114 -33.98 10.68 -10.77
C PRO A 114 -35.11 10.38 -9.78
N GLY A 115 -36.05 11.31 -9.64
CA GLY A 115 -37.25 11.13 -8.83
C GLY A 115 -38.33 10.33 -9.57
N ILE A 116 -39.09 9.51 -8.84
CA ILE A 116 -40.26 8.79 -9.37
C ILE A 116 -41.53 9.60 -9.01
N PRO A 117 -42.52 9.79 -9.91
CA PRO A 117 -42.67 9.18 -11.24
C PRO A 117 -42.16 10.01 -12.43
N SER A 118 -41.61 11.20 -12.23
CA SER A 118 -41.27 12.13 -13.33
C SER A 118 -39.75 12.30 -13.51
N PRO A 119 -39.22 12.21 -14.75
CA PRO A 119 -37.79 12.32 -15.04
C PRO A 119 -37.20 13.73 -14.81
N TYR A 120 -38.05 14.72 -14.52
CA TYR A 120 -37.63 16.08 -14.18
C TYR A 120 -37.52 16.32 -12.67
N LEU A 121 -37.84 15.32 -11.86
CA LEU A 121 -37.58 15.33 -10.42
C LEU A 121 -36.19 14.76 -10.15
N PHE A 122 -35.50 15.31 -9.15
CA PHE A 122 -34.23 14.79 -8.65
C PHE A 122 -34.31 14.62 -7.15
N ASN A 123 -33.91 13.44 -6.68
CA ASN A 123 -33.66 13.16 -5.28
C ASN A 123 -32.20 13.47 -4.98
N LEU A 124 -31.98 14.21 -3.90
CA LEU A 124 -30.66 14.54 -3.38
C LEU A 124 -30.59 14.00 -1.95
N ASP A 125 -29.83 12.92 -1.76
CA ASP A 125 -29.67 12.31 -0.45
C ASP A 125 -28.29 12.66 0.10
N PHE A 126 -28.29 13.27 1.28
CA PHE A 126 -27.08 13.57 2.03
C PHE A 126 -27.10 12.80 3.35
N ALA A 127 -26.16 11.86 3.51
CA ALA A 127 -26.05 11.07 4.72
C ALA A 127 -24.70 11.33 5.41
N VAL A 128 -24.78 11.67 6.70
CA VAL A 128 -23.60 11.82 7.57
C VAL A 128 -23.56 10.65 8.54
N PRO A 129 -22.65 9.68 8.36
CA PRO A 129 -22.51 8.57 9.29
C PRO A 129 -21.98 9.04 10.64
N VAL A 130 -22.68 8.68 11.73
CA VAL A 130 -22.25 8.93 13.11
C VAL A 130 -21.87 7.61 13.76
N GLU A 131 -20.62 7.51 14.22
CA GLU A 131 -20.14 6.34 14.95
C GLU A 131 -20.19 6.58 16.46
N THR A 132 -20.83 5.67 17.18
CA THR A 132 -20.96 5.70 18.64
C THR A 132 -20.27 4.49 19.28
N ALA A 133 -20.21 4.46 20.62
CA ALA A 133 -19.72 3.34 21.41
C ALA A 133 -18.29 2.87 21.07
N GLY A 134 -17.40 3.79 20.67
CA GLY A 134 -15.98 3.47 20.47
C GLY A 134 -15.67 2.47 19.36
N LYS A 135 -16.63 2.14 18.47
CA LYS A 135 -16.47 1.13 17.39
C LYS A 135 -15.18 1.31 16.59
N ARG A 136 -14.80 2.55 16.28
CA ARG A 136 -13.54 2.87 15.61
C ARG A 136 -12.30 2.41 16.38
N GLY A 137 -12.28 2.58 17.69
CA GLY A 137 -11.19 2.14 18.55
C GLY A 137 -10.98 0.62 18.47
N HIS A 138 -12.06 -0.15 18.49
CA HIS A 138 -12.01 -1.61 18.34
C HIS A 138 -11.54 -2.05 16.96
N ARG A 139 -12.00 -1.40 15.88
CA ARG A 139 -11.49 -1.67 14.52
C ARG A 139 -9.99 -1.38 14.43
N LEU A 140 -9.54 -0.25 14.99
CA LEU A 140 -8.14 0.13 14.98
C LEU A 140 -7.28 -0.85 15.80
N GLN A 141 -7.76 -1.29 16.96
CA GLN A 141 -7.08 -2.30 17.77
C GLN A 141 -6.94 -3.62 17.01
N SER A 142 -8.02 -4.09 16.39
CA SER A 142 -8.01 -5.31 15.56
C SER A 142 -7.03 -5.18 14.40
N ALA A 143 -7.05 -4.05 13.66
CA ALA A 143 -6.12 -3.80 12.56
C ALA A 143 -4.66 -3.80 13.02
N ARG A 144 -4.36 -3.20 14.18
CA ARG A 144 -3.01 -3.24 14.77
C ARG A 144 -2.60 -4.66 15.11
N SER A 145 -3.47 -5.46 15.73
CA SER A 145 -3.17 -6.86 16.02
C SER A 145 -2.84 -7.64 14.74
N PHE A 146 -3.56 -7.41 13.65
CA PHE A 146 -3.25 -8.01 12.34
C PHE A 146 -1.92 -7.51 11.76
N GLU A 147 -1.59 -6.23 11.87
CA GLU A 147 -0.27 -5.69 11.48
C GLU A 147 0.87 -6.40 12.23
N HIS A 148 0.71 -6.62 13.54
CA HIS A 148 1.72 -7.31 14.34
C HIS A 148 1.84 -8.78 13.92
N ALA A 149 0.72 -9.47 13.69
CA ALA A 149 0.72 -10.84 13.18
C ALA A 149 1.42 -10.95 11.82
N ALA A 150 1.14 -10.04 10.88
CA ALA A 150 1.79 -10.01 9.58
C ALA A 150 3.31 -9.78 9.68
N ARG A 151 3.78 -8.97 10.64
CA ARG A 151 5.22 -8.80 10.90
C ARG A 151 5.87 -10.08 11.41
N PHE A 152 5.20 -10.82 12.28
CA PHE A 152 5.70 -12.12 12.73
C PHE A 152 5.71 -13.16 11.61
N GLU A 153 4.70 -13.15 10.74
CA GLU A 153 4.67 -13.99 9.54
C GLU A 153 5.84 -13.68 8.58
N LEU A 154 6.21 -12.40 8.42
CA LEU A 154 7.39 -12.02 7.64
C LEU A 154 8.68 -12.59 8.23
N ALA A 155 8.84 -12.53 9.55
CA ALA A 155 10.01 -13.10 10.23
C ALA A 155 10.05 -14.64 10.10
N ASP A 156 8.91 -15.32 10.26
CA ASP A 156 8.80 -16.77 10.07
C ASP A 156 9.10 -17.18 8.62
N ALA A 157 8.59 -16.44 7.64
CA ALA A 157 8.89 -16.67 6.23
C ALA A 157 10.37 -16.49 5.91
N ALA A 158 11.03 -15.48 6.49
CA ALA A 158 12.47 -15.29 6.35
C ALA A 158 13.26 -16.46 6.93
N TRP A 159 12.88 -16.94 8.12
CA TRP A 159 13.52 -18.09 8.76
C TRP A 159 13.35 -19.38 7.96
N LYS A 160 12.15 -19.65 7.45
CA LYS A 160 11.87 -20.79 6.57
C LYS A 160 12.70 -20.75 5.30
N LEU A 161 12.84 -19.57 4.70
CA LEU A 161 13.63 -19.41 3.49
C LEU A 161 15.11 -19.68 3.76
N HIS A 162 15.66 -19.14 4.85
CA HIS A 162 17.02 -19.41 5.29
C HIS A 162 17.25 -20.92 5.50
N SER A 163 16.30 -21.62 6.12
CA SER A 163 16.41 -23.08 6.35
C SER A 163 16.28 -23.94 5.09
N ALA A 164 15.83 -23.36 3.97
CA ALA A 164 15.62 -24.06 2.70
C ALA A 164 16.81 -23.92 1.74
N VAL A 165 17.81 -23.09 2.09
CA VAL A 165 19.09 -22.95 1.39
C VAL A 165 20.06 -24.01 1.86
#